data_AF-A0A6G3UIU6-F1
#
_entry.id   AF-A0A6G3UIU6-F1
#
_cell.length_a   1.000
_cell.length_b   1.000
_cell.length_c   1.000
_cell.angle_alpha   90.00
_cell.angle_beta   90.00
_cell.angle_gamma   90.00
#
_symmetry.space_group_name_H-M   'P 1'
#
loop_
_entity.id
_entity.type
_entity.pdbx_description
1 polymer ?
#
loop_
_entity_poly.entity_id
_entity_poly.type
_entity_poly.pdbx_seq_one_letter_code
_entity_poly.pdbx_strand_id
1 'polypeptide(L)'
;MSSRKSPRLPSGRPLPTSRARAEEQFTLVRAICTRTSPFTAKDLESITGVSASRGSLVMAFWCSCGLAERAPGRGAYKATALATAMAQAWEKGEEHGHAAVRQLWRSQWFYRSARARLSPGPVLREGLVTTLMRLASVGSEYRREVDVLVDLMITAGLLVPQPEGTLRWHEQSKNPAVASSADNAAPTPAPAPADHGDLPGVHLPGPRPAATSAAPSAADALAGGVEDLASLLSTPLQLADLARLTTDELVALHRHLAGLAATASKLRSRP
;
A
#
# COMPACT_ATOMS: atom_id res chain seq x y z
N MET A 1 28.81 -25.81 2.83
CA MET A 1 27.87 -24.67 2.81
C MET A 1 28.66 -23.37 2.91
N SER A 2 28.94 -22.69 1.79
CA SER A 2 29.62 -21.39 1.80
C SER A 2 28.72 -20.34 2.43
N SER A 3 29.11 -19.84 3.61
CA SER A 3 28.49 -18.66 4.20
C SER A 3 28.72 -17.46 3.29
N ARG A 4 27.72 -17.10 2.47
CA ARG A 4 27.73 -15.84 1.73
C ARG A 4 27.75 -14.71 2.75
N LYS A 5 28.92 -14.11 2.98
CA LYS A 5 29.02 -12.83 3.67
C LYS A 5 28.23 -11.82 2.83
N SER A 6 27.11 -11.33 3.37
CA SER A 6 26.41 -10.21 2.75
C SER A 6 27.40 -9.05 2.59
N PRO A 7 27.51 -8.46 1.38
CA PRO A 7 28.35 -7.29 1.18
C PRO A 7 27.94 -6.23 2.21
N ARG A 8 28.93 -5.70 2.94
CA ARG A 8 28.69 -4.57 3.84
C ARG A 8 28.27 -3.41 2.94
N LEU A 9 27.12 -2.79 3.25
CA LEU A 9 26.62 -1.65 2.51
C LEU A 9 27.74 -0.60 2.38
N PRO A 10 28.13 -0.23 1.16
CA PRO A 10 29.21 0.74 0.94
C PRO A 10 28.82 2.16 1.38
N SER A 11 27.54 2.41 1.63
CA SER A 11 27.02 3.74 1.94
C SER A 11 26.80 3.95 3.45
N GLY A 12 27.10 5.16 3.92
CA GLY A 12 26.73 5.66 5.26
C GLY A 12 25.23 5.87 5.45
N ARG A 13 24.39 5.24 4.62
CA ARG A 13 22.92 5.36 4.61
C ARG A 13 22.33 3.95 4.79
N PRO A 14 22.18 3.48 6.03
CA PRO A 14 21.61 2.15 6.25
C PRO A 14 20.17 2.11 5.71
N LEU A 15 19.83 0.99 5.09
CA LEU A 15 18.51 0.69 4.59
C LEU A 15 17.78 -0.23 5.59
N PRO A 16 16.43 -0.21 5.62
CA PRO A 16 15.68 -1.19 6.39
C PRO A 16 15.92 -2.59 5.82
N THR A 17 15.86 -3.61 6.69
CA THR A 17 16.05 -5.00 6.26
C THR A 17 14.79 -5.53 5.57
N SER A 18 14.97 -6.30 4.50
CA SER A 18 13.88 -7.00 3.81
C SER A 18 13.30 -8.19 4.61
N ARG A 19 13.92 -8.55 5.75
CA ARG A 19 13.49 -9.67 6.61
C ARG A 19 12.36 -9.35 7.58
N ALA A 20 11.97 -8.09 7.69
CA ALA A 20 10.84 -7.65 8.50
C ALA A 20 9.97 -6.71 7.66
N ARG A 21 8.67 -6.98 7.60
CA ARG A 21 7.72 -6.16 6.84
C ARG A 21 7.57 -4.78 7.49
N ALA A 22 7.06 -3.80 6.75
CA ALA A 22 6.86 -2.44 7.27
C ALA A 22 6.01 -2.41 8.55
N GLU A 23 4.92 -3.18 8.60
CA GLU A 23 4.05 -3.31 9.78
C GLU A 23 4.80 -3.87 11.00
N GLU A 24 5.56 -4.96 10.84
CA GLU A 24 6.37 -5.55 11.91
C GLU A 24 7.42 -4.55 12.43
N GLN A 25 8.03 -3.79 11.52
CA GLN A 25 8.97 -2.75 11.89
C GLN A 25 8.30 -1.60 12.65
N PHE A 26 7.06 -1.22 12.30
CA PHE A 26 6.28 -0.24 13.07
C PHE A 26 5.86 -0.75 14.45
N THR A 27 5.56 -2.05 14.58
CA THR A 27 5.35 -2.69 15.89
C THR A 27 6.61 -2.57 16.75
N LEU A 28 7.79 -2.80 16.16
CA LEU A 28 9.07 -2.57 16.84
C LEU A 28 9.28 -1.09 17.20
N VAL A 29 8.92 -0.14 16.34
CA VAL A 29 9.01 1.31 16.63
C VAL A 29 8.19 1.66 17.87
N ARG A 30 6.93 1.21 17.94
CA ARG A 30 6.06 1.44 19.10
C ARG A 30 6.69 0.86 20.37
N ALA A 31 7.17 -0.38 20.31
CA ALA A 31 7.83 -1.03 21.44
C ALA A 31 9.13 -0.33 21.87
N ILE A 32 9.93 0.21 20.93
CA ILE A 32 11.13 0.99 21.25
C ILE A 32 10.75 2.28 21.99
N CYS A 33 9.72 2.99 21.52
CA CYS A 33 9.32 4.28 22.09
C CYS A 33 8.89 4.16 23.55
N THR A 34 8.29 3.04 23.96
CA THR A 34 7.83 2.82 25.35
C THR A 34 8.95 2.40 26.31
N ARG A 35 10.18 2.19 25.84
CA ARG A 35 11.30 1.79 26.71
C ARG A 35 11.91 3.00 27.42
N THR A 36 11.89 2.95 28.75
CA THR A 36 12.57 3.92 29.61
C THR A 36 13.97 3.47 30.03
N SER A 37 14.22 2.15 30.07
CA SER A 37 15.53 1.55 30.38
C SER A 37 16.22 1.03 29.12
N PRO A 38 17.55 0.76 29.17
CA PRO A 38 18.22 -0.01 28.15
C PRO A 38 17.49 -1.33 27.86
N PHE A 39 17.55 -1.78 26.61
CA PHE A 39 16.87 -2.97 26.12
C PHE A 39 17.70 -3.67 25.04
N THR A 40 17.38 -4.94 24.81
CA THR A 40 17.97 -5.80 23.78
C THR A 40 16.90 -6.23 22.78
N ALA A 41 17.31 -6.88 21.69
CA ALA A 41 16.37 -7.44 20.73
C ALA A 41 15.48 -8.55 21.34
N LYS A 42 15.93 -9.24 22.40
CA LYS A 42 15.11 -10.24 23.12
C LYS A 42 13.99 -9.58 23.93
N ASP A 43 14.26 -8.41 24.50
CA ASP A 43 13.24 -7.64 25.22
C ASP A 43 12.17 -7.12 24.25
N LEU A 44 12.54 -6.79 23.01
CA LEU A 44 11.56 -6.43 21.98
C LEU A 44 10.75 -7.64 21.50
N GLU A 45 11.38 -8.82 21.38
CA GLU A 45 10.70 -10.07 21.00
C GLU A 45 9.60 -10.45 21.99
N SER A 46 9.85 -10.35 23.29
CA SER A 46 8.85 -10.69 24.32
C SER A 46 7.62 -9.77 24.30
N ILE A 47 7.76 -8.55 23.79
CA ILE A 47 6.68 -7.55 23.71
C ILE A 47 5.94 -7.65 22.37
N THR A 48 6.68 -7.85 21.27
CA THR A 48 6.15 -7.70 19.90
C THR A 48 5.90 -9.02 19.18
N GLY A 49 6.46 -10.13 19.67
CA GLY A 49 6.51 -11.40 18.94
C GLY A 49 7.47 -11.41 17.75
N VAL A 50 8.12 -10.28 17.42
CA VAL A 50 9.11 -10.23 16.35
C VAL A 50 10.42 -10.80 16.86
N SER A 51 10.86 -11.92 16.27
CA SER A 51 12.05 -12.64 16.73
C SER A 51 13.28 -11.74 16.90
N ALA A 52 14.07 -11.97 17.96
CA ALA A 52 15.24 -11.14 18.29
C ALA A 52 16.25 -11.06 17.14
N SER A 53 16.37 -12.14 16.34
CA SER A 53 17.18 -12.15 15.13
C SER A 53 16.73 -11.07 14.13
N ARG A 54 15.43 -10.99 13.83
CA ARG A 54 14.86 -9.94 12.95
C ARG A 54 14.93 -8.56 13.60
N GLY A 55 14.55 -8.45 14.87
CA GLY A 55 14.62 -7.19 15.62
C GLY A 55 16.02 -6.58 15.60
N SER A 56 17.06 -7.40 15.80
CA SER A 56 18.45 -6.92 15.78
C SER A 56 18.89 -6.34 14.43
N LEU A 57 18.41 -6.88 13.31
CA LEU A 57 18.72 -6.37 11.97
C LEU A 57 18.06 -5.02 11.71
N VAL A 58 16.82 -4.87 12.19
CA VAL A 58 16.00 -3.67 12.06
C VAL A 58 16.59 -2.50 12.87
N MET A 59 17.26 -2.76 14.00
CA MET A 59 17.81 -1.72 14.88
C MET A 59 18.85 -0.82 14.20
N ALA A 60 19.65 -1.30 13.26
CA ALA A 60 20.66 -0.47 12.59
C ALA A 60 20.02 0.72 11.85
N PHE A 61 18.91 0.46 11.15
CA PHE A 61 18.14 1.49 10.45
C PHE A 61 17.50 2.47 11.43
N TRP A 62 16.85 1.98 12.48
CA TRP A 62 16.19 2.85 13.47
C TRP A 62 17.17 3.69 14.30
N CYS A 63 18.37 3.18 14.56
CA CYS A 63 19.44 3.98 15.17
C CYS A 63 19.84 5.14 14.26
N SER A 64 19.99 4.89 12.96
CA SER A 64 20.31 5.96 12.00
C SER A 64 19.20 6.99 11.84
N CYS A 65 17.94 6.59 12.05
CA CYS A 65 16.79 7.48 12.05
C CYS A 65 16.68 8.30 13.35
N GLY A 66 17.53 8.05 14.35
CA GLY A 66 17.52 8.74 15.64
C GLY A 66 16.45 8.25 16.62
N LEU A 67 15.86 7.07 16.37
CA LEU A 67 14.84 6.49 17.26
C LEU A 67 15.48 5.78 18.47
N ALA A 68 16.65 5.17 18.26
CA ALA A 68 17.40 4.50 19.30
C ALA A 68 18.89 4.85 19.21
N GLU A 69 19.60 4.65 20.30
CA GLU A 69 21.05 4.74 20.36
C GLU A 69 21.63 3.47 20.99
N ARG A 70 22.92 3.19 20.75
CA ARG A 70 23.58 2.06 21.39
C ARG A 70 23.81 2.37 22.87
N ALA A 71 23.45 1.43 23.73
CA ALA A 71 23.73 1.52 25.16
C ALA A 71 24.96 0.67 25.53
N PRO A 72 25.58 0.89 26.70
CA PRO A 72 26.60 -0.01 27.22
C PRO A 72 26.09 -1.46 27.30
N GLY A 73 26.87 -2.41 26.79
CA GLY A 73 26.51 -3.83 26.74
C GLY A 73 26.38 -4.38 25.32
N ARG A 74 26.54 -5.70 25.18
CA ARG A 74 26.50 -6.35 23.86
C ARG A 74 25.08 -6.36 23.30
N GLY A 75 24.85 -5.60 22.23
CA GLY A 75 23.56 -5.55 21.55
C GLY A 75 22.47 -4.85 22.35
N ALA A 76 22.87 -4.00 23.31
CA ALA A 76 21.97 -3.16 24.08
C ALA A 76 21.73 -1.83 23.36
N TYR A 77 20.50 -1.33 23.49
CA TYR A 77 20.04 -0.08 22.93
C TYR A 77 19.28 0.71 23.99
N LYS A 78 19.12 2.00 23.76
CA LYS A 78 18.29 2.89 24.56
C LYS A 78 17.43 3.74 23.62
N ALA A 79 16.19 4.01 24.02
CA ALA A 79 15.33 4.94 23.29
C ALA A 79 15.89 6.37 23.43
N THR A 80 15.88 7.13 22.34
CA THR A 80 16.27 8.54 22.38
C THR A 80 15.15 9.38 23.00
N ALA A 81 15.45 10.62 23.42
CA ALA A 81 14.43 11.54 23.93
C ALA A 81 13.28 11.78 22.90
N LEU A 82 13.60 11.78 21.60
CA LEU A 82 12.60 11.89 20.53
C LEU A 82 11.67 10.67 20.49
N ALA A 83 12.20 9.46 20.69
CA ALA A 83 11.38 8.26 20.77
C ALA A 83 10.48 8.25 22.01
N THR A 84 10.96 8.72 23.16
CA THR A 84 10.13 8.87 24.36
C THR A 84 9.00 9.88 24.15
N ALA A 85 9.26 11.02 23.50
CA ALA A 85 8.21 11.98 23.13
C ALA A 85 7.20 11.38 22.13
N MET A 86 7.66 10.52 21.22
CA MET A 86 6.81 9.78 20.29
C MET A 86 5.89 8.79 21.01
N ALA A 87 6.32 8.17 22.12
CA ALA A 87 5.46 7.32 22.94
C ALA A 87 4.23 8.08 23.46
N GLN A 88 4.44 9.29 23.98
CA GLN A 88 3.35 10.17 24.43
C GLN A 88 2.42 10.57 23.28
N ALA A 89 2.93 10.66 22.05
CA ALA A 89 2.10 10.91 20.88
C ALA A 89 1.21 9.69 20.57
N TRP A 90 1.73 8.47 20.69
CA TRP A 90 0.94 7.24 20.53
C TRP A 90 -0.16 7.08 21.57
N GLU A 91 0.09 7.50 22.82
CA GLU A 91 -0.92 7.52 23.88
C GLU A 91 -2.11 8.44 23.54
N LYS A 92 -1.87 9.50 22.75
CA LYS A 92 -2.92 10.39 22.22
C LYS A 92 -3.64 9.84 20.99
N GLY A 93 -3.23 8.68 20.48
CA GLY A 93 -3.85 8.01 19.35
C GLY A 93 -2.91 7.74 18.18
N GLU A 94 -3.38 6.89 17.27
CA GLU A 94 -2.57 6.36 16.17
C GLU A 94 -2.06 7.43 15.20
N GLU A 95 -2.93 8.38 14.82
CA GLU A 95 -2.55 9.45 13.90
C GLU A 95 -1.52 10.42 14.51
N HIS A 96 -1.57 10.67 15.81
CA HIS A 96 -0.57 11.48 16.52
C HIS A 96 0.79 10.79 16.51
N GLY A 97 0.82 9.47 16.74
CA GLY A 97 2.01 8.66 16.62
C GLY A 97 2.62 8.67 15.22
N HIS A 98 1.81 8.47 14.17
CA HIS A 98 2.25 8.60 12.78
C HIS A 98 2.77 10.01 12.49
N ALA A 99 2.09 11.06 12.95
CA ALA A 99 2.56 12.44 12.80
C ALA A 99 3.95 12.66 13.43
N ALA A 100 4.20 12.08 14.61
CA ALA A 100 5.51 12.14 15.26
C ALA A 100 6.59 11.39 14.47
N VAL A 101 6.30 10.23 13.89
CA VAL A 101 7.23 9.52 12.99
C VAL A 101 7.55 10.38 11.76
N ARG A 102 6.53 10.98 11.14
CA ARG A 102 6.72 11.88 9.98
C ARG A 102 7.61 13.07 10.34
N GLN A 103 7.43 13.65 11.53
CA GLN A 103 8.27 14.73 12.03
C GLN A 103 9.73 14.27 12.22
N LEU A 104 9.96 13.12 12.85
CA LEU A 104 11.30 12.55 13.03
C LEU A 104 12.01 12.35 11.68
N TRP A 105 11.27 11.93 10.66
CA TRP A 105 11.85 11.64 9.35
C TRP A 105 12.13 12.86 8.48
N ARG A 106 11.68 14.07 8.85
CA ARG A 106 11.88 15.29 8.03
C ARG A 106 13.35 15.58 7.71
N SER A 107 14.26 15.26 8.62
CA SER A 107 15.71 15.45 8.43
C SER A 107 16.38 14.35 7.60
N GLN A 108 15.70 13.22 7.42
CA GLN A 108 16.26 12.03 6.77
C GLN A 108 16.42 12.25 5.26
N TRP A 109 17.44 11.61 4.69
CA TRP A 109 17.78 11.77 3.27
C TRP A 109 16.65 11.27 2.36
N PHE A 110 16.03 10.13 2.71
CA PHE A 110 14.98 9.52 1.89
C PHE A 110 13.70 10.35 1.91
N TYR A 111 13.37 10.98 3.05
CA TYR A 111 12.23 11.89 3.16
C TYR A 111 12.38 13.06 2.20
N ARG A 112 13.51 13.78 2.27
CA ARG A 112 13.79 14.95 1.42
C ARG A 112 13.76 14.57 -0.07
N SER A 113 14.34 13.42 -0.40
CA SER A 113 14.42 12.92 -1.77
C SER A 113 13.07 12.52 -2.34
N ALA A 114 12.26 11.78 -1.57
CA ALA A 114 10.91 11.41 -1.98
C ALA A 114 10.01 12.63 -2.12
N ARG A 115 10.08 13.57 -1.15
CA ARG A 115 9.32 14.83 -1.21
C ARG A 115 9.65 15.63 -2.46
N ALA A 116 10.93 15.82 -2.77
CA ALA A 116 11.36 16.53 -3.98
C ALA A 116 10.94 15.80 -5.27
N ARG A 117 10.94 14.46 -5.27
CA ARG A 117 10.52 13.66 -6.45
C ARG A 117 9.02 13.73 -6.71
N LEU A 118 8.21 13.78 -5.64
CA LEU A 118 6.75 13.74 -5.69
C LEU A 118 6.11 15.14 -5.62
N SER A 119 6.88 16.21 -5.37
CA SER A 119 6.36 17.57 -5.34
C SER A 119 5.73 18.02 -6.66
N PRO A 120 6.22 17.63 -7.86
CA PRO A 120 5.58 18.00 -9.12
C PRO A 120 4.30 17.21 -9.43
N GLY A 121 4.07 16.07 -8.78
CA GLY A 121 2.90 15.22 -9.02
C GLY A 121 3.15 13.75 -8.67
N PRO A 122 2.14 12.89 -8.89
CA PRO A 122 2.23 11.46 -8.65
C PRO A 122 3.35 10.80 -9.47
N VAL A 123 4.02 9.81 -8.89
CA VAL A 123 5.11 9.08 -9.56
C VAL A 123 4.90 7.58 -9.38
N LEU A 124 5.20 6.79 -10.42
CA LEU A 124 5.20 5.33 -10.33
C LEU A 124 6.14 4.85 -9.21
N ARG A 125 5.71 3.85 -8.44
CA ARG A 125 6.51 3.25 -7.36
C ARG A 125 7.92 2.88 -7.82
N GLU A 126 8.05 2.24 -8.97
CA GLU A 126 9.35 1.83 -9.54
C GLU A 126 10.29 3.01 -9.82
N GLY A 127 9.74 4.14 -10.27
CA GLY A 127 10.50 5.37 -10.48
C GLY A 127 11.05 5.95 -9.17
N LEU A 128 10.27 5.88 -8.08
CA LEU A 128 10.73 6.30 -6.75
C LEU A 128 11.80 5.35 -6.20
N VAL A 129 11.59 4.04 -6.30
CA VAL A 129 12.56 3.01 -5.86
C VAL A 129 13.91 3.18 -6.57
N THR A 130 13.91 3.30 -7.90
CA THR A 130 15.13 3.53 -8.69
C THR A 130 15.85 4.81 -8.24
N THR A 131 15.11 5.87 -7.93
CA THR A 131 15.67 7.14 -7.43
C THR A 131 16.34 6.96 -6.06
N LEU A 132 15.67 6.27 -5.12
CA LEU A 132 16.19 6.02 -3.78
C LEU A 132 17.41 5.09 -3.80
N MET A 133 17.41 4.06 -4.64
CA MET A 133 18.57 3.17 -4.83
C MET A 133 19.81 3.94 -5.30
N ARG A 134 19.66 4.79 -6.33
CA ARG A 134 20.74 5.63 -6.83
C ARG A 134 21.30 6.55 -5.75
N LEU A 135 20.42 7.15 -4.94
CA LEU A 135 20.82 8.03 -3.84
C LEU A 135 21.46 7.29 -2.67
N ALA A 136 21.04 6.06 -2.39
CA ALA A 136 21.69 5.20 -1.40
C ALA A 136 23.00 4.59 -1.94
N SER A 137 23.31 4.77 -3.23
CA SER A 137 24.48 4.21 -3.91
C SER A 137 24.54 2.69 -3.76
N VAL A 138 23.40 2.03 -3.94
CA VAL A 138 23.26 0.57 -3.84
C VAL A 138 22.87 -0.04 -5.19
N GLY A 139 23.31 -1.28 -5.42
CA GLY A 139 22.95 -2.04 -6.61
C GLY A 139 21.55 -2.67 -6.54
N SER A 140 21.19 -3.40 -7.61
CA SER A 140 19.88 -4.07 -7.75
C SER A 140 19.62 -5.15 -6.70
N GLU A 141 20.67 -5.67 -6.06
CA GLU A 141 20.60 -6.63 -4.97
C GLU A 141 19.92 -6.08 -3.70
N TYR A 142 19.85 -4.74 -3.55
CA TYR A 142 19.18 -4.07 -2.43
C TYR A 142 17.78 -3.54 -2.77
N ARG A 143 17.21 -3.93 -3.92
CA ARG A 143 15.89 -3.46 -4.36
C ARG A 143 14.82 -3.75 -3.30
N ARG A 144 14.84 -4.94 -2.70
CA ARG A 144 13.86 -5.36 -1.67
C ARG A 144 13.91 -4.48 -0.43
N GLU A 145 15.10 -4.10 0.01
CA GLU A 145 15.30 -3.19 1.15
C GLU A 145 14.76 -1.80 0.86
N VAL A 146 14.94 -1.30 -0.38
CA VAL A 146 14.37 -0.01 -0.79
C VAL A 146 12.85 -0.08 -0.97
N ASP A 147 12.30 -1.20 -1.43
CA ASP A 147 10.86 -1.43 -1.45
C ASP A 147 10.27 -1.38 -0.04
N VAL A 148 10.92 -2.03 0.94
CA VAL A 148 10.51 -1.95 2.36
C VAL A 148 10.61 -0.52 2.89
N LEU A 149 11.60 0.27 2.46
CA LEU A 149 11.67 1.69 2.80
C LEU A 149 10.46 2.46 2.26
N VAL A 150 10.04 2.19 1.03
CA VAL A 150 8.84 2.81 0.45
C VAL A 150 7.58 2.37 1.21
N ASP A 151 7.45 1.09 1.56
CA ASP A 151 6.33 0.59 2.36
C ASP A 151 6.29 1.25 3.75
N LEU A 152 7.44 1.38 4.40
CA LEU A 152 7.58 2.12 5.66
C LEU A 152 7.12 3.58 5.54
N MET A 153 7.39 4.24 4.40
CA MET A 153 6.90 5.59 4.12
C MET A 153 5.39 5.64 3.87
N ILE A 154 4.81 4.60 3.27
CA ILE A 154 3.35 4.45 3.13
C ILE A 154 2.72 4.26 4.51
N THR A 155 3.23 3.31 5.32
CA THR A 155 2.75 3.04 6.68
C THR A 155 2.87 4.27 7.59
N ALA A 156 3.93 5.07 7.45
CA ALA A 156 4.07 6.35 8.16
C ALA A 156 3.05 7.43 7.74
N GLY A 157 2.30 7.21 6.65
CA GLY A 157 1.43 8.19 6.02
C GLY A 157 2.20 9.34 5.35
N LEU A 158 3.43 9.10 4.87
CA LEU A 158 4.14 10.06 4.02
C LEU A 158 3.73 9.96 2.56
N LEU A 159 3.46 8.74 2.11
CA LEU A 159 3.07 8.41 0.76
C LEU A 159 1.65 7.85 0.76
N VAL A 160 0.87 8.26 -0.23
CA VAL A 160 -0.48 7.75 -0.46
C VAL A 160 -0.47 6.95 -1.75
N PRO A 161 -0.73 5.62 -1.72
CA PRO A 161 -0.86 4.83 -2.92
C PRO A 161 -2.10 5.25 -3.72
N GLN A 162 -2.02 5.17 -5.05
CA GLN A 162 -3.11 5.44 -5.98
C GLN A 162 -3.46 4.16 -6.78
N PRO A 163 -4.67 4.05 -7.35
CA PRO A 163 -5.13 2.85 -8.05
C PRO A 163 -4.21 2.40 -9.20
N GLU A 164 -3.55 3.34 -9.88
CA GLU A 164 -2.70 3.08 -11.06
C GLU A 164 -1.28 2.66 -10.68
N GLY A 165 -1.03 2.32 -9.40
CA GLY A 165 0.32 1.99 -8.90
C GLY A 165 1.25 3.20 -8.77
N THR A 166 0.70 4.41 -8.89
CA THR A 166 1.43 5.65 -8.58
C THR A 166 1.37 5.96 -7.09
N LEU A 167 2.31 6.77 -6.64
CA LEU A 167 2.41 7.26 -5.27
C LEU A 167 2.26 8.79 -5.30
N ARG A 168 1.53 9.35 -4.33
CA ARG A 168 1.41 10.80 -4.12
C ARG A 168 1.97 11.19 -2.75
N TRP A 169 2.50 12.40 -2.63
CA TRP A 169 2.93 12.94 -1.34
C TRP A 169 1.72 13.31 -0.47
N HIS A 170 1.69 12.90 0.79
CA HIS A 170 0.52 13.06 1.65
C HIS A 170 0.06 14.52 1.85
N GLU A 171 0.97 15.50 1.91
CA GLU A 171 0.58 16.93 2.07
C GLU A 171 -0.29 17.43 0.91
N GLN A 172 -0.14 16.88 -0.30
CA GLN A 172 -0.97 17.23 -1.46
C GLN A 172 -2.38 16.62 -1.36
N SER A 173 -2.54 15.49 -0.68
CA SER A 173 -3.84 14.83 -0.51
C SER A 173 -4.82 15.62 0.34
N LYS A 174 -4.33 16.45 1.26
CA LYS A 174 -5.17 17.26 2.15
C LYS A 174 -5.78 18.49 1.47
N ASN A 175 -5.30 18.86 0.28
CA ASN A 175 -5.84 19.96 -0.49
C ASN A 175 -6.39 19.47 -1.83
N PRO A 176 -7.60 18.87 -1.86
CA PRO A 176 -8.22 18.39 -3.10
C PRO A 176 -8.66 19.52 -4.06
N ALA A 177 -8.37 20.80 -3.75
CA ALA A 177 -9.22 21.90 -4.18
C ALA A 177 -9.03 22.46 -5.60
N VAL A 178 -8.15 21.94 -6.48
CA VAL A 178 -8.00 22.58 -7.82
C VAL A 178 -7.72 21.62 -8.99
N ALA A 179 -7.97 20.31 -8.85
CA ALA A 179 -7.83 19.39 -9.99
C ALA A 179 -9.10 19.30 -10.88
N SER A 180 -10.10 20.15 -10.65
CA SER A 180 -11.21 20.37 -11.57
C SER A 180 -11.05 21.74 -12.24
N SER A 181 -11.43 21.79 -13.52
CA SER A 181 -11.54 22.97 -14.39
C SER A 181 -10.44 23.19 -15.46
N ALA A 182 -9.93 22.11 -16.06
CA ALA A 182 -9.37 22.18 -17.43
C ALA A 182 -10.30 21.60 -18.51
N ASP A 183 -11.56 21.30 -18.16
CA ASP A 183 -12.59 20.82 -19.11
C ASP A 183 -13.77 21.79 -19.23
N ASN A 184 -13.49 23.10 -19.11
CA ASN A 184 -14.36 24.11 -19.69
C ASN A 184 -13.66 24.69 -20.91
N ALA A 185 -13.59 23.85 -21.95
CA ALA A 185 -13.46 24.32 -23.31
C ALA A 185 -14.67 25.23 -23.58
N ALA A 186 -14.45 26.54 -23.45
CA ALA A 186 -15.36 27.51 -24.03
C ALA A 186 -15.34 27.25 -25.56
N PRO A 187 -16.48 26.93 -26.19
CA PRO A 187 -16.55 26.95 -27.64
C PRO A 187 -16.35 28.41 -28.06
N THR A 188 -15.26 28.68 -28.76
CA THR A 188 -15.09 29.92 -29.52
C THR A 188 -16.32 30.09 -30.43
N PRO A 189 -17.13 31.15 -30.29
CA PRO A 189 -18.23 31.39 -31.20
C PRO A 189 -17.66 31.73 -32.57
N ALA A 190 -17.96 30.90 -33.56
CA ALA A 190 -17.78 31.27 -34.96
C ALA A 190 -18.74 32.45 -35.30
N PRO A 191 -18.29 33.46 -36.06
CA PRO A 191 -19.16 34.52 -36.52
C PRO A 191 -20.14 33.96 -37.56
N ALA A 192 -21.44 34.21 -37.34
CA ALA A 192 -22.54 33.80 -38.21
C ALA A 192 -22.47 34.42 -39.61
N PRO A 193 -23.04 33.71 -40.61
CA PRO A 193 -23.86 34.37 -41.61
C PRO A 193 -25.30 33.84 -41.62
N ALA A 194 -26.18 34.80 -41.86
CA ALA A 194 -27.62 34.81 -42.16
C ALA A 194 -28.39 33.50 -42.44
N ASP A 195 -29.56 33.44 -41.79
CA ASP A 195 -30.90 33.32 -42.38
C ASP A 195 -31.17 32.21 -43.41
N HIS A 196 -31.87 31.16 -42.98
CA HIS A 196 -33.15 30.70 -43.56
C HIS A 196 -33.55 29.32 -43.00
N GLY A 197 -34.86 29.11 -42.84
CA GLY A 197 -35.44 27.78 -43.01
C GLY A 197 -36.13 27.19 -41.78
N ASP A 198 -37.41 27.53 -41.67
CA ASP A 198 -38.49 26.82 -41.00
C ASP A 198 -38.51 25.29 -41.29
N LEU A 199 -38.95 24.48 -40.32
CA LEU A 199 -39.70 23.19 -40.42
C LEU A 199 -39.56 22.27 -39.15
N PRO A 200 -40.50 21.33 -38.91
CA PRO A 200 -41.09 21.11 -37.58
C PRO A 200 -40.77 19.76 -36.91
N GLY A 201 -41.02 19.74 -35.58
CA GLY A 201 -41.62 18.61 -34.85
C GLY A 201 -40.81 17.32 -34.70
N VAL A 202 -40.14 17.15 -33.56
CA VAL A 202 -39.67 15.83 -33.10
C VAL A 202 -40.20 15.54 -31.69
N HIS A 203 -40.99 14.47 -31.64
CA HIS A 203 -41.66 13.87 -30.49
C HIS A 203 -40.64 13.34 -29.46
N LEU A 204 -40.79 13.72 -28.19
CA LEU A 204 -40.10 13.10 -27.05
C LEU A 204 -40.89 11.87 -26.55
N PRO A 205 -40.26 10.69 -26.36
CA PRO A 205 -40.90 9.53 -25.73
C PRO A 205 -40.99 9.70 -24.21
N GLY A 206 -42.15 9.35 -23.65
CA GLY A 206 -42.48 9.46 -22.23
C GLY A 206 -41.84 8.38 -21.32
N PRO A 207 -42.04 8.52 -20.00
CA PRO A 207 -41.38 7.72 -18.97
C PRO A 207 -41.91 6.27 -18.91
N ARG A 208 -40.97 5.35 -18.71
CA ARG A 208 -41.13 3.91 -18.64
C ARG A 208 -41.90 3.47 -17.37
N PRO A 209 -42.94 2.63 -17.47
CA PRO A 209 -43.67 2.12 -16.30
C PRO A 209 -42.88 1.04 -15.55
N ALA A 210 -43.11 0.99 -14.24
CA ALA A 210 -42.54 0.06 -13.28
C ALA A 210 -42.94 -1.39 -13.58
N ALA A 211 -41.96 -2.29 -13.61
CA ALA A 211 -42.16 -3.72 -13.75
C ALA A 211 -42.51 -4.35 -12.39
N THR A 212 -43.64 -5.05 -12.40
CA THR A 212 -44.19 -5.85 -11.31
C THR A 212 -43.29 -7.05 -11.02
N SER A 213 -42.91 -7.23 -9.76
CA SER A 213 -42.12 -8.36 -9.27
C SER A 213 -42.98 -9.62 -9.23
N ALA A 214 -42.74 -10.58 -10.12
CA ALA A 214 -43.27 -11.94 -10.02
C ALA A 214 -42.24 -12.84 -9.33
N ALA A 215 -42.64 -13.48 -8.22
CA ALA A 215 -41.82 -14.42 -7.47
C ALA A 215 -41.64 -15.74 -8.24
N PRO A 216 -40.41 -16.27 -8.40
CA PRO A 216 -40.20 -17.56 -9.02
C PRO A 216 -40.59 -18.71 -8.07
N SER A 217 -41.35 -19.66 -8.62
CA SER A 217 -41.77 -20.90 -7.98
C SER A 217 -40.59 -21.85 -7.76
N ALA A 218 -40.52 -22.48 -6.58
CA ALA A 218 -39.38 -23.25 -6.09
C ALA A 218 -39.09 -24.60 -6.80
N ALA A 219 -39.74 -24.89 -7.92
CA ALA A 219 -39.64 -26.19 -8.60
C ALA A 219 -38.67 -26.22 -9.80
N ASP A 220 -38.30 -25.06 -10.39
CA ASP A 220 -37.40 -24.99 -11.55
C ASP A 220 -35.92 -24.68 -11.19
N ALA A 221 -35.59 -24.54 -9.90
CA ALA A 221 -34.28 -24.06 -9.45
C ALA A 221 -33.11 -25.07 -9.58
N LEU A 222 -33.37 -26.34 -9.90
CA LEU A 222 -32.34 -27.38 -9.95
C LEU A 222 -31.80 -27.69 -11.36
N ALA A 223 -32.52 -27.31 -12.43
CA ALA A 223 -32.05 -27.48 -13.80
C ALA A 223 -31.33 -26.23 -14.35
N GLY A 224 -31.73 -25.01 -13.92
CA GLY A 224 -31.12 -23.76 -14.36
C GLY A 224 -29.77 -23.41 -13.70
N GLY A 225 -29.39 -24.07 -12.61
CA GLY A 225 -28.18 -23.72 -11.85
C GLY A 225 -26.87 -24.06 -12.55
N VAL A 226 -26.85 -24.99 -13.51
CA VAL A 226 -25.61 -25.42 -14.18
C VAL A 226 -25.25 -24.49 -15.36
N GLU A 227 -26.25 -24.00 -16.11
CA GLU A 227 -26.02 -23.01 -17.17
C GLU A 227 -25.63 -21.63 -16.63
N ASP A 228 -26.17 -21.26 -15.46
CA ASP A 228 -25.80 -20.00 -14.78
C ASP A 228 -24.37 -20.05 -14.22
N LEU A 229 -23.92 -21.22 -13.75
CA LEU A 229 -22.54 -21.41 -13.29
C LEU A 229 -21.53 -21.34 -14.45
N ALA A 230 -21.87 -21.90 -15.61
CA ALA A 230 -21.03 -21.79 -16.81
C ALA A 230 -20.97 -20.34 -17.33
N SER A 231 -22.05 -19.58 -17.21
CA SER A 231 -22.10 -18.16 -17.54
C SER A 231 -21.27 -17.30 -16.58
N LEU A 232 -21.26 -17.63 -15.28
CA LEU A 232 -20.40 -16.98 -14.29
C LEU A 232 -18.91 -17.32 -14.50
N LEU A 233 -18.58 -18.55 -14.88
CA LEU A 233 -17.20 -18.98 -15.13
C LEU A 233 -16.63 -18.49 -16.48
N SER A 234 -17.49 -18.08 -17.41
CA SER A 234 -17.08 -17.53 -18.71
C SER A 234 -16.86 -16.02 -18.68
N THR A 235 -17.21 -15.34 -17.59
CA THR A 235 -16.88 -13.93 -17.42
C THR A 235 -15.38 -13.80 -17.20
N PRO A 236 -14.62 -13.12 -18.09
CA PRO A 236 -13.19 -12.98 -17.93
C PRO A 236 -12.89 -12.17 -16.67
N LEU A 237 -12.29 -12.82 -15.67
CA LEU A 237 -11.80 -12.15 -14.46
C LEU A 237 -10.74 -11.13 -14.86
N GLN A 238 -11.01 -9.84 -14.64
CA GLN A 238 -10.04 -8.80 -14.94
C GLN A 238 -8.96 -8.76 -13.85
N LEU A 239 -7.74 -8.42 -14.24
CA LEU A 239 -6.61 -8.30 -13.31
C LEU A 239 -6.88 -7.25 -12.22
N ALA A 240 -7.70 -6.24 -12.53
CA ALA A 240 -8.14 -5.21 -11.61
C ALA A 240 -9.02 -5.77 -10.47
N ASP A 241 -9.83 -6.79 -10.73
CA ASP A 241 -10.70 -7.41 -9.73
C ASP A 241 -9.86 -8.20 -8.72
N LEU A 242 -8.82 -8.90 -9.20
CA LEU A 242 -7.88 -9.61 -8.34
C LEU A 242 -7.09 -8.67 -7.42
N ALA A 243 -6.78 -7.46 -7.88
CA ALA A 243 -6.04 -6.46 -7.11
C ALA A 243 -6.87 -5.84 -5.97
N ARG A 244 -8.20 -5.98 -6.01
CA ARG A 244 -9.11 -5.46 -4.98
C ARG A 244 -9.41 -6.47 -3.87
N LEU A 245 -9.07 -7.74 -4.07
CA LEU A 245 -9.27 -8.78 -3.06
C LEU A 245 -8.31 -8.58 -1.89
N THR A 246 -8.84 -8.70 -0.69
CA THR A 246 -8.04 -8.83 0.53
C THR A 246 -7.29 -10.17 0.52
N THR A 247 -6.29 -10.31 1.41
CA THR A 247 -5.51 -11.55 1.51
C THR A 247 -6.41 -12.75 1.86
N ASP A 248 -7.39 -12.56 2.74
CA ASP A 248 -8.30 -13.63 3.16
C ASP A 248 -9.24 -14.04 2.04
N GLU A 249 -9.76 -13.08 1.26
CA GLU A 249 -10.59 -13.35 0.09
C GLU A 249 -9.82 -14.07 -1.01
N LEU A 250 -8.54 -13.73 -1.22
CA LEU A 250 -7.70 -14.41 -2.20
C LEU A 250 -7.41 -15.87 -1.79
N VAL A 251 -7.20 -16.12 -0.49
CA VAL A 251 -7.05 -17.48 0.05
C VAL A 251 -8.35 -18.27 -0.07
N ALA A 252 -9.49 -17.63 0.21
CA ALA A 252 -10.81 -18.26 0.04
C ALA A 252 -11.08 -18.62 -1.42
N LEU A 253 -10.82 -17.71 -2.36
CA LEU A 253 -10.94 -17.92 -3.80
C LEU A 253 -10.05 -19.09 -4.26
N HIS A 254 -8.79 -19.11 -3.82
CA HIS A 254 -7.86 -20.20 -4.16
C HIS A 254 -8.36 -21.57 -3.67
N ARG A 255 -8.84 -21.67 -2.43
CA ARG A 255 -9.42 -22.91 -1.89
C ARG A 255 -10.65 -23.35 -2.68
N HIS A 256 -11.50 -22.41 -3.09
CA HIS A 256 -12.68 -22.70 -3.89
C HIS A 256 -12.32 -23.27 -5.27
N LEU A 257 -11.36 -22.64 -5.96
CA LEU A 257 -10.86 -23.10 -7.25
C LEU A 257 -10.19 -24.47 -7.14
N ALA A 258 -9.41 -24.71 -6.08
CA ALA A 258 -8.80 -26.02 -5.83
C ALA A 258 -9.85 -27.12 -5.58
N GLY A 259 -10.93 -26.80 -4.85
CA GLY A 259 -12.06 -27.70 -4.64
C GLY A 259 -12.77 -28.05 -5.95
N LEU A 260 -13.06 -27.04 -6.78
CA LEU A 260 -13.68 -27.23 -8.09
C LEU A 260 -12.82 -28.10 -9.02
N ALA A 261 -11.51 -27.87 -9.05
CA ALA A 261 -10.58 -28.68 -9.83
C ALA A 261 -10.60 -30.15 -9.37
N ALA A 262 -10.60 -30.41 -8.07
CA ALA A 262 -10.68 -31.75 -7.52
C ALA A 262 -12.01 -32.45 -7.87
N THR A 263 -13.14 -31.74 -7.84
CA THR A 263 -14.44 -32.30 -8.26
C THR A 263 -14.48 -32.59 -9.76
N ALA A 264 -13.95 -31.70 -10.59
CA ALA A 264 -13.89 -31.90 -12.04
C ALA A 264 -13.02 -33.11 -12.40
N SER A 265 -11.88 -33.30 -11.73
CA SER A 265 -11.05 -34.50 -11.88
C SER A 265 -11.81 -35.78 -11.52
N LYS A 266 -12.57 -35.80 -10.42
CA LYS A 266 -13.37 -36.96 -10.01
C LYS A 266 -14.45 -37.32 -11.03
N LEU A 267 -15.12 -36.31 -11.60
CA LEU A 267 -16.12 -36.51 -12.66
C LEU A 267 -15.49 -37.07 -13.93
N ARG A 268 -14.29 -36.63 -14.29
CA ARG A 268 -13.56 -37.12 -15.48
C ARG A 268 -13.03 -38.55 -15.32
N SER A 269 -12.77 -38.99 -14.09
CA SER A 269 -12.23 -40.32 -13.78
C SER A 269 -13.29 -41.40 -13.60
N ARG A 270 -14.58 -41.09 -13.77
CA ARG A 270 -15.68 -42.04 -13.61
C ARG A 270 -16.05 -42.60 -15.00
N PRO A 271 -15.70 -43.86 -15.33
CA PRO A 271 -16.02 -44.47 -16.61
C PRO A 271 -17.51 -44.81 -16.76
#